data_AF-A0A3A1U2B4-F1
#
_entry.id   AF-A0A3A1U2B4-F1
#
_cell.length_a   1.000
_cell.length_b   1.000
_cell.length_c   1.000
_cell.angle_alpha   90.00
_cell.angle_beta   90.00
_cell.angle_gamma   90.00
#
_symmetry.space_group_name_H-M   'P 1'
#
loop_
_entity.id
_entity.type
_entity.pdbx_description
1 polymer ?
#
loop_
_entity_poly.entity_id
_entity_poly.type
_entity_poly.pdbx_seq_one_letter_code
_entity_poly.pdbx_strand_id
1 'polypeptide(L)'
;MTTTHEQHEPAQGLHDLMTPEVNVQRIMRTGTVWFSVAVGTVGVVLGLVLASGWRPARLPAPDQLLWWVGALVVVLSIGLLGWSGCPILEVDVPTADRNKTRTMQWGTALFIIGGALAATALLLGPGS
;
A
#
# COMPACT_ATOMS: atom_id res chain seq x y z
N MET A 1 -51.70 -34.66 8.51
CA MET A 1 -50.80 -34.01 7.54
C MET A 1 -49.89 -33.10 8.34
N THR A 2 -48.72 -33.61 8.70
CA THR A 2 -47.79 -32.97 9.64
C THR A 2 -46.68 -32.36 8.81
N THR A 3 -46.62 -31.03 8.75
CA THR A 3 -45.62 -30.28 7.99
C THR A 3 -44.28 -30.35 8.73
N THR A 4 -43.31 -31.01 8.10
CA THR A 4 -41.91 -31.06 8.51
C THR A 4 -41.33 -29.65 8.47
N HIS A 5 -40.98 -29.07 9.62
CA HIS A 5 -40.15 -27.88 9.69
C HIS A 5 -38.71 -28.30 9.37
N GLU A 6 -38.25 -28.04 8.15
CA GLU A 6 -36.82 -28.05 7.84
C GLU A 6 -36.18 -26.88 8.60
N GLN A 7 -35.46 -27.20 9.68
CA GLN A 7 -34.59 -26.26 10.36
C GLN A 7 -33.42 -25.95 9.41
N HIS A 8 -33.51 -24.80 8.73
CA HIS A 8 -32.37 -24.20 8.05
C HIS A 8 -31.43 -23.67 9.14
N GLU A 9 -30.40 -24.45 9.46
CA GLU A 9 -29.33 -24.06 10.38
C GLU A 9 -28.59 -22.86 9.75
N PRO A 10 -28.72 -21.63 10.28
CA PRO A 10 -28.00 -20.51 9.72
C PRO A 10 -26.52 -20.74 9.96
N ALA A 11 -25.71 -20.61 8.91
CA ALA A 11 -24.26 -20.62 8.98
C ALA A 11 -23.75 -19.43 9.82
N GLN A 12 -23.93 -19.48 11.14
CA GLN A 12 -23.54 -18.46 12.14
C GLN A 12 -22.13 -18.70 12.69
N GLY A 13 -21.40 -19.72 12.23
CA GLY A 13 -20.15 -20.15 12.87
C GLY A 13 -18.85 -19.48 12.42
N LEU A 14 -18.82 -18.71 11.32
CA LEU A 14 -17.55 -18.22 10.74
C LEU A 14 -17.39 -16.69 10.67
N HIS A 15 -18.45 -15.91 10.91
CA HIS A 15 -18.44 -14.45 10.73
C HIS A 15 -18.53 -13.64 12.03
N ASP A 16 -18.48 -14.30 13.20
CA ASP A 16 -18.73 -13.69 14.52
C ASP A 16 -17.49 -13.70 15.44
N LEU A 17 -16.28 -13.70 14.87
CA LEU A 17 -15.04 -13.77 15.67
C LEU A 17 -14.50 -12.40 16.12
N MET A 18 -15.03 -11.29 15.61
CA MET A 18 -14.56 -9.94 15.94
C MET A 18 -15.73 -8.97 15.99
N THR A 19 -15.87 -8.22 17.09
CA THR A 19 -16.83 -7.10 17.11
C THR A 19 -16.40 -6.04 16.08
N PRO A 20 -17.34 -5.24 15.53
CA PRO A 20 -17.04 -4.24 14.50
C PRO A 20 -15.87 -3.32 14.87
N GLU A 21 -15.74 -2.96 16.14
CA GLU A 21 -14.69 -2.10 16.67
C GLU A 21 -13.30 -2.75 16.55
N VAL A 22 -13.19 -4.04 16.85
CA VAL A 22 -11.91 -4.77 16.76
C VAL A 22 -11.47 -4.90 15.29
N ASN A 23 -12.43 -5.08 14.37
CA ASN A 23 -12.13 -5.16 12.95
C ASN A 23 -11.64 -3.80 12.41
N VAL A 24 -12.29 -2.70 12.80
CA VAL A 24 -11.86 -1.34 12.46
C VAL A 24 -10.44 -1.05 12.99
N GLN A 25 -10.16 -1.37 14.25
CA GLN A 25 -8.81 -1.16 14.82
C GLN A 25 -7.74 -1.98 14.08
N ARG A 26 -8.03 -3.23 13.73
CA ARG A 26 -7.13 -4.06 12.93
C ARG A 26 -6.88 -3.45 11.55
N ILE A 27 -7.93 -2.94 10.91
CA ILE A 27 -7.84 -2.28 9.61
C ILE A 27 -6.96 -1.02 9.71
N MET A 28 -7.19 -0.16 10.69
CA MET A 28 -6.40 1.05 10.88
C MET A 28 -4.93 0.73 11.16
N ARG A 29 -4.68 -0.19 12.11
CA ARG A 29 -3.31 -0.56 12.51
C ARG A 29 -2.50 -1.11 11.35
N THR A 30 -3.09 -2.01 10.55
CA THR A 30 -2.38 -2.56 9.39
C THR A 30 -2.08 -1.49 8.34
N GLY A 31 -3.03 -0.58 8.08
CA GLY A 31 -2.80 0.56 7.18
C GLY A 31 -1.65 1.44 7.65
N THR A 32 -1.66 1.83 8.92
CA THR A 32 -0.62 2.67 9.53
C THR A 32 0.75 2.01 9.49
N VAL A 33 0.85 0.72 9.80
CA VAL A 33 2.14 -0.01 9.76
C VAL A 33 2.72 0.02 8.35
N TRP A 34 1.95 -0.38 7.33
CA TRP A 34 2.43 -0.38 5.95
C TRP A 34 2.81 1.01 5.45
N PHE A 35 2.00 2.02 5.74
CA PHE A 35 2.32 3.41 5.40
C PHE A 35 3.63 3.88 6.07
N SER A 36 3.77 3.64 7.37
CA SER A 36 4.96 4.04 8.13
C SER A 36 6.24 3.38 7.61
N VAL A 37 6.17 2.09 7.26
CA VAL A 37 7.30 1.33 6.69
C VAL A 37 7.66 1.88 5.31
N ALA A 38 6.68 2.15 4.45
CA ALA A 38 6.92 2.70 3.13
C ALA A 38 7.58 4.09 3.20
N VAL A 39 7.02 5.01 3.98
CA VAL A 39 7.56 6.36 4.17
C VAL A 39 8.94 6.32 4.83
N GLY A 40 9.12 5.49 5.85
CA GLY A 40 10.41 5.34 6.55
C GLY A 40 11.49 4.79 5.62
N THR A 41 11.17 3.78 4.82
CA THR A 41 12.11 3.20 3.83
C THR A 41 12.53 4.24 2.81
N VAL A 42 11.57 4.97 2.23
CA VAL A 42 11.87 6.04 1.27
C VAL A 42 12.70 7.15 1.91
N GLY A 43 12.34 7.58 3.12
CA GLY A 43 13.08 8.60 3.87
C GLY A 43 14.54 8.21 4.13
N VAL A 44 14.78 6.96 4.55
CA VAL A 44 16.13 6.45 4.80
C VAL A 44 16.93 6.36 3.50
N VAL A 45 16.38 5.72 2.47
CA VAL A 45 17.09 5.53 1.19
C VAL A 45 17.37 6.87 0.52
N LEU A 46 16.36 7.73 0.39
CA LEU A 46 16.52 9.05 -0.23
C LEU A 46 17.46 9.94 0.60
N GLY A 47 17.39 9.87 1.93
CA GLY A 47 18.31 10.57 2.82
C GLY A 47 19.77 10.18 2.57
N LEU A 48 20.07 8.88 2.48
CA LEU A 48 21.41 8.39 2.17
C LEU A 48 21.89 8.79 0.77
N VAL A 49 21.02 8.67 -0.23
CA VAL A 49 21.30 9.08 -1.62
C VAL A 49 21.64 10.57 -1.68
N LEU A 50 20.84 11.42 -1.04
CA LEU A 50 21.07 12.87 -1.02
C LEU A 50 22.34 13.22 -0.22
N ALA A 51 22.61 12.53 0.89
CA ALA A 51 23.81 12.72 1.69
C ALA A 51 25.10 12.35 0.91
N SER A 52 25.03 11.38 0.00
CA SER A 52 26.15 11.02 -0.89
C SER A 52 26.47 12.09 -1.96
N GLY A 53 25.61 13.10 -2.11
CA GLY A 53 25.75 14.14 -3.15
C GLY A 53 25.21 13.72 -4.51
N TRP A 54 24.53 12.57 -4.61
CA TRP A 54 23.85 12.14 -5.83
C TRP A 54 22.73 13.11 -6.23
N ARG A 55 22.59 13.37 -7.54
CA ARG A 55 21.58 14.27 -8.09
C ARG A 55 20.97 13.67 -9.35
N PRO A 56 19.64 13.62 -9.48
CA PRO A 56 19.00 13.09 -10.69
C PRO A 56 19.26 13.95 -11.93
N ALA A 57 19.62 15.22 -11.76
CA ALA A 57 19.98 16.13 -12.84
C ALA A 57 21.34 15.81 -13.51
N ARG A 58 22.13 14.89 -12.95
CA ARG A 58 23.42 14.46 -13.52
C ARG A 58 23.29 13.19 -14.37
N LEU A 59 22.11 12.60 -14.44
CA LEU A 59 21.84 11.41 -15.25
C LEU A 59 21.68 11.79 -16.74
N PRO A 60 22.05 10.89 -17.67
CA PRO A 60 21.58 10.97 -19.05
C PRO A 60 20.04 11.04 -19.11
N ALA A 61 19.50 11.69 -20.14
CA ALA A 61 18.06 11.89 -20.32
C ALA A 61 17.19 10.61 -20.12
N PRO A 62 17.52 9.42 -20.64
CA PRO A 62 16.69 8.23 -20.44
C PRO A 62 16.65 7.79 -18.97
N ASP A 63 17.78 7.84 -18.26
CA ASP A 63 17.87 7.41 -16.86
C ASP A 63 17.22 8.43 -15.92
N GLN A 64 17.28 9.71 -16.30
CA GLN A 64 16.57 10.78 -15.60
C GLN A 64 15.05 10.57 -15.70
N LEU A 65 14.54 10.20 -16.88
CA LEU A 65 13.12 9.87 -17.05
C LEU A 65 12.74 8.64 -16.20
N LEU A 66 13.57 7.60 -16.22
CA LEU A 66 13.35 6.38 -15.43
C LEU A 66 13.27 6.69 -13.93
N TRP A 67 14.17 7.54 -13.42
CA TRP A 67 14.15 8.00 -12.03
C TRP A 67 12.83 8.70 -11.68
N TRP A 68 12.39 9.66 -12.49
CA TRP A 68 11.18 10.43 -12.20
C TRP A 68 9.91 9.60 -12.31
N VAL A 69 9.83 8.69 -13.27
CA VAL A 69 8.73 7.73 -13.38
C VAL A 69 8.70 6.81 -12.16
N GLY A 70 9.84 6.24 -11.77
CA GLY A 70 9.95 5.42 -10.57
C GLY A 70 9.52 6.17 -9.31
N ALA A 71 10.00 7.41 -9.13
CA ALA A 71 9.64 8.26 -8.01
C ALA A 71 8.14 8.58 -7.98
N LEU A 72 7.54 8.94 -9.12
CA LEU A 72 6.09 9.19 -9.21
C LEU A 72 5.29 7.95 -8.82
N VAL A 73 5.69 6.77 -9.29
CA VAL A 73 5.05 5.50 -8.97
C VAL A 73 5.14 5.19 -7.47
N VAL A 74 6.29 5.46 -6.83
CA VAL A 74 6.44 5.33 -5.36
C VAL A 74 5.55 6.32 -4.61
N VAL A 75 5.42 7.56 -5.08
CA VAL A 75 4.51 8.54 -4.45
C VAL A 75 3.06 8.08 -4.54
N LEU A 76 2.62 7.58 -5.70
CA LEU A 76 1.28 7.02 -5.87
C LEU A 76 1.04 5.81 -4.96
N SER A 77 2.05 4.94 -4.81
CA SER A 77 2.03 3.82 -3.87
C SER A 77 1.78 4.30 -2.43
N ILE A 78 2.56 5.26 -1.94
CA ILE A 78 2.41 5.81 -0.58
C ILE A 78 1.02 6.41 -0.39
N GLY A 79 0.51 7.13 -1.41
CA GLY A 79 -0.86 7.66 -1.41
C GLY A 79 -1.92 6.57 -1.25
N LEU A 80 -1.81 5.45 -1.98
CA LEU A 80 -2.73 4.32 -1.86
C LEU A 80 -2.63 3.62 -0.50
N LEU A 81 -1.42 3.43 0.02
CA LEU A 81 -1.21 2.84 1.35
C LEU A 81 -1.80 3.73 2.45
N GLY A 82 -1.65 5.05 2.34
CA GLY A 82 -2.26 6.01 3.25
C GLY A 82 -3.80 6.00 3.15
N TRP A 83 -4.34 6.00 1.92
CA TRP A 83 -5.77 5.95 1.68
C TRP A 83 -6.42 4.70 2.27
N SER A 84 -5.73 3.56 2.32
CA SER A 84 -6.29 2.30 2.84
C SER A 84 -6.86 2.37 4.28
N GLY A 85 -6.49 3.38 5.07
CA GLY A 85 -7.04 3.64 6.41
C GLY A 85 -8.25 4.60 6.42
N CYS A 86 -8.42 5.45 5.41
CA CYS A 86 -9.43 6.52 5.41
C CYS A 86 -10.89 6.09 5.15
N PRO A 87 -11.22 5.10 4.28
CA PRO A 87 -12.61 4.87 3.85
C PRO A 87 -13.51 4.27 4.93
N ILE A 88 -12.97 3.86 6.08
CA ILE A 88 -13.76 3.25 7.16
C ILE A 88 -14.78 4.22 7.78
N LEU A 89 -14.63 5.53 7.56
CA LEU A 89 -15.53 6.58 8.05
C LEU A 89 -16.61 6.97 7.04
N GLU A 90 -16.48 6.58 5.76
CA GLU A 90 -17.33 7.07 4.67
C GLU A 90 -18.29 5.99 4.12
N VAL A 91 -17.91 4.71 4.18
CA VAL A 91 -18.68 3.60 3.59
C VAL A 91 -18.91 2.45 4.58
N ASP A 92 -19.82 1.54 4.23
CA ASP A 92 -20.09 0.32 5.00
C ASP A 92 -18.84 -0.57 5.14
N VAL A 93 -18.79 -1.35 6.24
CA VAL A 93 -17.63 -2.19 6.59
C VAL A 93 -17.24 -3.17 5.47
N PRO A 94 -18.17 -3.89 4.80
CA PRO A 94 -17.82 -4.75 3.66
C PRO A 94 -17.21 -4.02 2.46
N THR A 95 -17.66 -2.80 2.17
CA THR A 95 -17.09 -1.97 1.09
C THR A 95 -15.73 -1.41 1.48
N ALA A 96 -15.57 -0.95 2.73
CA ALA A 96 -14.29 -0.46 3.27
C ALA A 96 -13.21 -1.54 3.21
N ASP A 97 -13.52 -2.79 3.57
CA ASP A 97 -12.56 -3.90 3.57
C ASP A 97 -12.09 -4.27 2.15
N ARG A 98 -13.01 -4.27 1.17
CA ARG A 98 -12.69 -4.48 -0.25
C ARG A 98 -11.79 -3.37 -0.81
N ASN A 99 -12.11 -2.11 -0.52
CA ASN A 99 -11.32 -0.96 -0.95
C ASN A 99 -9.93 -0.97 -0.30
N LYS A 100 -9.84 -1.29 0.98
CA LYS A 100 -8.57 -1.48 1.70
C LYS A 100 -7.72 -2.55 1.03
N THR A 101 -8.28 -3.73 0.77
CA THR A 101 -7.53 -4.84 0.16
C THR A 101 -6.97 -4.45 -1.19
N ARG A 102 -7.77 -3.81 -2.05
CA ARG A 102 -7.33 -3.34 -3.38
C ARG A 102 -6.24 -2.27 -3.28
N THR A 103 -6.42 -1.27 -2.42
CA THR A 103 -5.45 -0.18 -2.25
C THR A 103 -4.14 -0.66 -1.62
N MET A 104 -4.18 -1.65 -0.73
CA MET A 104 -2.99 -2.33 -0.21
C MET A 104 -2.25 -3.13 -1.28
N GLN A 105 -2.96 -3.92 -2.08
CA GLN A 105 -2.37 -4.72 -3.15
C GLN A 105 -1.72 -3.83 -4.21
N TRP A 106 -2.47 -2.85 -4.73
CA TRP A 106 -1.94 -1.90 -5.72
C TRP A 106 -0.84 -1.01 -5.13
N GLY A 107 -1.02 -0.51 -3.90
CA GLY A 107 -0.01 0.27 -3.21
C GLY A 107 1.30 -0.50 -3.08
N THR A 108 1.25 -1.76 -2.65
CA THR A 108 2.44 -2.61 -2.52
C THR A 108 3.07 -2.92 -3.89
N ALA A 109 2.27 -3.25 -4.90
CA ALA A 109 2.77 -3.51 -6.24
C ALA A 109 3.48 -2.29 -6.83
N LEU A 110 2.88 -1.11 -6.73
CA LEU A 110 3.50 0.15 -7.17
C LEU A 110 4.76 0.46 -6.35
N PHE A 111 4.80 0.15 -5.05
CA PHE A 111 6.00 0.35 -4.24
C PHE A 111 7.18 -0.45 -4.80
N ILE A 112 6.94 -1.73 -5.12
CA ILE A 112 7.95 -2.63 -5.65
C ILE A 112 8.39 -2.18 -7.05
N ILE A 113 7.44 -1.91 -7.94
CA ILE A 113 7.74 -1.50 -9.33
C ILE A 113 8.46 -0.15 -9.34
N GLY A 114 7.91 0.86 -8.68
CA GLY A 114 8.50 2.19 -8.62
C GLY A 114 9.86 2.18 -7.93
N GLY A 115 10.00 1.41 -6.85
CA GLY A 115 11.26 1.21 -6.14
C GLY A 115 12.31 0.54 -7.02
N ALA A 116 11.94 -0.49 -7.79
CA ALA A 116 12.86 -1.15 -8.73
C ALA A 116 13.30 -0.21 -9.86
N LEU A 117 12.39 0.60 -10.43
CA LEU A 117 12.72 1.60 -11.44
C LEU A 117 13.68 2.66 -10.89
N ALA A 118 13.37 3.20 -9.70
CA ALA A 118 14.21 4.20 -9.04
C ALA A 118 15.59 3.64 -8.65
N ALA A 119 15.64 2.41 -8.13
CA ALA A 119 16.89 1.72 -7.81
C ALA A 119 17.73 1.45 -9.07
N THR A 120 17.09 1.05 -10.17
CA THR A 120 17.78 0.84 -11.46
C THR A 120 18.41 2.16 -11.93
N ALA A 121 17.67 3.26 -11.91
CA ALA A 121 18.22 4.58 -12.28
C ALA A 121 19.36 5.05 -11.34
N LEU A 122 19.30 4.70 -10.05
CA LEU A 122 20.39 4.97 -9.10
C LEU A 122 21.66 4.18 -9.43
N LEU A 123 21.51 2.89 -9.73
CA LEU A 123 22.62 1.99 -10.06
C LEU A 123 23.26 2.30 -11.42
N LEU A 124 22.48 2.86 -12.36
CA LEU A 124 22.98 3.36 -13.64
C LEU A 124 23.60 4.76 -13.54
N GLY A 125 23.48 5.44 -12.38
CA GLY A 125 24.15 6.72 -12.10
C GLY A 125 25.68 6.61 -12.10
N PRO A 126 26.42 7.73 -12.10
CA PRO A 126 27.72 7.91 -12.74
C PRO A 126 28.76 6.84 -12.36
N GLY A 127 28.73 5.75 -13.13
CA GLY A 127 29.66 4.63 -13.20
C GLY A 127 29.71 4.03 -14.62
N SER A 128 29.12 4.72 -15.60
CA SER A 128 29.19 4.46 -17.04
C SER A 128 29.73 5.68 -17.77
#